data_AF-A0A2N1KN59-F1
#
_entry.id   AF-A0A2N1KN59-F1
#
_cell.length_a   1.000
_cell.length_b   1.000
_cell.length_c   1.000
_cell.angle_alpha   90.00
_cell.angle_beta   90.00
_cell.angle_gamma   90.00
#
_symmetry.space_group_name_H-M   'P 1'
#
loop_
_entity.id
_entity.type
_entity.pdbx_description
1 polymer ?
#
loop_
_entity_poly.entity_id
_entity_poly.type
_entity_poly.pdbx_seq_one_letter_code
_entity_poly.pdbx_strand_id
1 'polypeptide(L)'
;MTELANPFSAIYSRLARIEELLLDIKHLPNAEVVTRDDEASFLTVAQASNFLGIAEKTLYSNIGKIPHLKRHGRLYFRKDELVGYLEGGRVKGGRK
;
A
#
# COMPACT_ATOMS: atom_id res chain seq x y z
N MET A 1 9.55 -3.08 -60.55
CA MET A 1 8.89 -3.71 -59.38
C MET A 1 9.27 -2.89 -58.16
N THR A 2 8.52 -1.83 -57.86
CA THR A 2 8.69 -1.05 -56.63
C THR A 2 7.58 -1.48 -55.69
N GLU A 3 7.94 -2.19 -54.62
CA GLU A 3 6.98 -2.46 -53.54
C GLU A 3 6.43 -1.12 -53.04
N LEU A 4 5.11 -1.01 -53.07
CA LEU A 4 4.37 0.15 -52.62
C LEU A 4 4.58 0.27 -51.10
N ALA A 5 5.57 1.08 -50.70
CA ALA A 5 5.87 1.31 -49.29
C ALA A 5 4.57 1.71 -48.57
N ASN A 6 4.17 0.91 -47.57
CA ASN A 6 2.91 1.08 -46.88
C ASN A 6 2.82 2.52 -46.33
N PRO A 7 1.85 3.33 -46.79
CA PRO A 7 1.76 4.74 -46.42
C PRO A 7 1.42 4.94 -44.94
N PHE A 8 0.98 3.89 -44.24
CA PHE A 8 0.67 3.88 -42.81
C PHE A 8 1.80 3.32 -41.95
N SER A 9 2.96 2.97 -42.54
CA SER A 9 4.14 2.47 -41.81
C SER A 9 4.53 3.37 -40.62
N ALA A 10 4.48 4.69 -40.81
CA ALA A 10 4.72 5.65 -39.74
C ALA A 10 3.72 5.54 -38.57
N ILE A 11 2.45 5.25 -38.88
CA ILE A 11 1.40 5.05 -37.88
C ILE A 11 1.64 3.75 -37.11
N TYR A 12 1.96 2.66 -37.81
CA TYR A 12 2.26 1.38 -37.16
C TYR A 12 3.47 1.51 -36.22
N SER A 13 4.55 2.16 -36.66
CA SER A 13 5.72 2.42 -35.80
C SER A 13 5.38 3.28 -34.59
N ARG A 14 4.49 4.27 -34.75
CA ARG A 14 4.06 5.12 -33.64
C ARG A 14 3.19 4.35 -32.64
N LEU A 15 2.28 3.50 -33.13
CA LEU A 15 1.41 2.67 -32.30
C LEU A 15 2.23 1.65 -31.50
N ALA A 16 3.17 0.96 -32.14
CA ALA A 16 4.07 0.02 -31.46
C ALA A 16 4.86 0.70 -30.34
N ARG A 17 5.38 1.90 -30.59
CA ARG A 17 6.07 2.70 -29.56
C ARG A 17 5.16 3.11 -28.40
N ILE A 18 3.90 3.47 -28.68
CA ILE A 18 2.94 3.80 -27.63
C ILE A 18 2.63 2.57 -26.78
N GLU A 19 2.46 1.42 -27.41
CA GLU A 19 2.18 0.15 -26.71
C GLU A 19 3.34 -0.24 -25.78
N GLU A 20 4.58 -0.13 -26.24
CA GLU A 20 5.78 -0.35 -25.42
C GLU A 20 5.83 0.59 -24.21
N LEU A 21 5.62 1.90 -24.43
CA LEU A 21 5.60 2.90 -23.34
C LEU A 21 4.47 2.67 -22.34
N LEU A 22 3.31 2.19 -22.79
CA LEU A 22 2.20 1.84 -21.90
C LEU A 22 2.51 0.57 -21.09
N LEU A 23 3.22 -0.39 -21.68
CA LEU A 23 3.70 -1.57 -20.96
C LEU A 23 4.68 -1.14 -19.87
N ASP A 24 5.62 -0.26 -20.19
CA ASP A 24 6.57 0.30 -19.23
C ASP A 24 5.88 1.07 -18.12
N ILE A 25 4.84 1.87 -18.41
CA ILE A 25 4.08 2.60 -17.38
C ILE A 25 3.27 1.65 -16.49
N LYS A 26 2.78 0.52 -17.02
CA LYS A 26 2.08 -0.50 -16.24
C LYS A 26 3.02 -1.39 -15.42
N HIS A 27 4.23 -1.63 -15.93
CA HIS A 27 5.26 -2.45 -15.27
C HIS A 27 6.22 -1.63 -14.41
N LEU A 28 6.24 -0.31 -14.59
CA LEU A 28 6.71 0.61 -13.57
C LEU A 28 5.96 0.20 -12.32
N PRO A 29 6.68 -0.21 -11.25
CA PRO A 29 6.02 -0.45 -9.98
C PRO A 29 5.25 0.82 -9.73
N ASN A 30 3.92 0.69 -9.69
CA ASN A 30 3.03 1.78 -9.35
C ASN A 30 3.70 2.51 -8.20
N ALA A 31 3.77 3.84 -8.24
CA ALA A 31 4.17 4.59 -7.08
C ALA A 31 3.09 4.49 -5.97
N GLU A 32 2.52 3.31 -5.76
CA GLU A 32 2.34 2.75 -4.43
C GLU A 32 3.69 2.83 -3.76
N VAL A 33 3.88 3.93 -3.03
CA VAL A 33 4.73 4.06 -1.84
C VAL A 33 5.56 2.80 -1.64
N VAL A 34 6.78 2.80 -2.19
CA VAL A 34 7.79 1.80 -1.90
C VAL A 34 8.14 1.94 -0.42
N THR A 35 7.30 1.40 0.47
CA THR A 35 7.76 0.91 1.75
C THR A 35 8.58 -0.31 1.40
N ARG A 36 9.91 -0.14 1.38
CA ARG A 36 10.85 -1.26 1.36
C ARG A 36 10.32 -2.32 2.33
N ASP A 37 10.02 -3.49 1.78
CA ASP A 37 9.50 -4.66 2.49
C ASP A 37 10.61 -5.36 3.30
N ASP A 38 11.57 -4.58 3.79
CA ASP A 38 12.60 -5.00 4.72
C ASP A 38 12.31 -4.26 6.05
N GLU A 39 11.60 -4.93 6.97
CA GLU A 39 11.53 -4.54 8.38
C GLU A 39 11.06 -3.11 8.70
N ALA A 40 10.07 -2.57 7.99
CA ALA A 40 9.32 -1.42 8.51
C ALA A 40 8.50 -1.88 9.73
N SER A 41 9.17 -1.98 10.89
CA SER A 41 8.57 -2.27 12.20
C SER A 41 7.42 -1.33 12.54
N PHE A 42 7.34 -0.19 11.85
CA PHE A 42 6.40 0.88 12.05
C PHE A 42 5.38 0.97 10.90
N LEU A 43 4.11 0.86 11.26
CA LEU A 43 2.94 1.04 10.43
C LEU A 43 2.43 2.48 10.54
N THR A 44 1.87 2.99 9.45
CA THR A 44 1.11 4.26 9.44
C THR A 44 -0.31 4.05 9.98
N VAL A 45 -1.08 5.14 10.15
CA VAL A 45 -2.49 5.07 10.59
C VAL A 45 -3.33 4.17 9.70
N ALA A 46 -3.22 4.31 8.37
CA ALA A 46 -3.98 3.51 7.42
C ALA A 46 -3.59 2.02 7.47
N GLN A 47 -2.31 1.73 7.61
CA GLN A 47 -1.83 0.35 7.73
C GLN A 47 -2.25 -0.27 9.07
N ALA A 48 -2.20 0.48 10.16
CA ALA A 48 -2.62 0.03 11.48
C ALA A 48 -4.15 -0.17 11.56
N SER A 49 -4.95 0.69 10.91
CA SER A 49 -6.40 0.52 10.84
C SER A 49 -6.77 -0.75 10.06
N ASN A 50 -6.08 -0.99 8.94
CA ASN A 50 -6.25 -2.21 8.16
C ASN A 50 -5.81 -3.45 8.94
N PHE A 51 -4.70 -3.37 9.68
CA PHE A 51 -4.19 -4.46 10.51
C PHE A 51 -5.16 -4.83 11.65
N LEU A 52 -5.75 -3.84 12.31
CA LEU A 52 -6.71 -4.03 13.40
C LEU A 52 -8.14 -4.30 12.90
N GLY A 53 -8.41 -4.15 11.60
CA GLY A 53 -9.74 -4.33 11.02
C GLY A 53 -10.76 -3.27 11.45
N ILE A 54 -10.33 -2.05 11.75
CA ILE A 54 -11.18 -0.94 12.19
C ILE A 54 -11.08 0.26 11.26
N ALA A 55 -12.07 1.15 11.26
CA ALA A 55 -11.99 2.41 10.52
C ALA A 55 -10.95 3.36 11.11
N GLU A 56 -10.27 4.16 10.28
CA GLU A 56 -9.28 5.16 10.75
C GLU A 56 -9.86 6.11 11.79
N LYS A 57 -11.11 6.55 11.62
CA LYS A 57 -11.82 7.39 12.59
C LYS A 57 -11.89 6.72 13.97
N THR A 58 -12.21 5.43 14.01
CA THR A 58 -12.27 4.64 15.24
C THR A 58 -10.89 4.48 15.86
N LEU A 59 -9.85 4.33 15.03
CA LEU A 59 -8.47 4.28 15.49
C LEU A 59 -8.06 5.61 16.17
N TYR A 60 -8.38 6.77 15.57
CA TYR A 60 -8.15 8.07 16.19
C TYR A 60 -8.91 8.24 17.50
N SER A 61 -10.18 7.81 17.57
CA SER A 61 -10.96 7.85 18.81
C SER A 61 -10.40 6.96 19.92
N ASN A 62 -9.69 5.88 19.57
CA ASN A 62 -9.10 4.94 20.52
C ASN A 62 -7.58 5.09 20.66
N ILE A 63 -7.00 6.19 20.20
CA ILE A 63 -5.54 6.38 20.20
C ILE A 63 -4.94 6.35 21.62
N GLY A 64 -5.72 6.70 22.65
CA GLY A 64 -5.28 6.60 24.04
C GLY A 64 -5.16 5.17 24.58
N LYS A 65 -5.76 4.19 23.91
CA LYS A 65 -5.72 2.75 24.28
C LYS A 65 -4.80 1.93 23.40
N ILE A 66 -4.62 2.35 22.15
CA ILE A 66 -3.80 1.65 21.16
C ILE A 66 -2.35 2.13 21.31
N PRO A 67 -1.37 1.23 21.44
CA PRO A 67 0.04 1.61 21.55
C PRO A 67 0.49 2.33 20.28
N HIS A 68 1.07 3.51 20.43
CA HIS A 68 1.46 4.37 19.32
C HIS A 68 2.68 5.22 19.65
N LEU A 69 3.37 5.67 18.60
CA LEU A 69 4.48 6.60 18.65
C LEU A 69 4.09 7.88 17.91
N LYS A 70 4.38 9.04 18.50
CA LYS A 70 4.13 10.34 17.88
C LYS A 70 5.45 11.02 17.53
N ARG A 71 5.66 11.34 16.25
CA ARG A 71 6.85 12.07 15.76
C ARG A 71 6.44 13.13 14.74
N HIS A 72 6.85 14.37 14.97
CA HIS A 72 6.60 15.51 14.07
C HIS A 72 5.13 15.64 13.62
N GLY A 73 4.18 15.42 14.55
CA GLY A 73 2.74 15.50 14.26
C GLY A 73 2.15 14.27 13.56
N ARG A 74 2.94 13.24 13.27
CA ARG A 74 2.48 11.96 12.69
C ARG A 74 2.46 10.84 13.72
N LEU A 75 1.51 9.92 13.55
CA LEU A 75 1.36 8.72 14.36
C LEU A 75 1.94 7.51 13.63
N TYR A 76 2.69 6.70 14.37
CA TYR A 76 3.31 5.46 13.91
C TYR A 76 2.99 4.34 14.89
N PHE A 77 2.89 3.10 14.42
CA PHE A 77 2.47 1.96 15.22
C PHE A 77 3.44 0.81 15.05
N ARG A 78 3.95 0.24 16.14
CA ARG A 78 4.78 -0.96 16.01
C ARG A 78 3.92 -2.19 15.78
N LYS A 79 4.26 -3.01 14.79
CA LYS A 79 3.52 -4.25 14.50
C LYS A 79 3.50 -5.19 15.71
N ASP A 80 4.64 -5.37 16.36
CA ASP A 80 4.77 -6.24 17.55
C ASP A 80 3.87 -5.77 18.71
N GLU A 81 3.77 -4.45 18.92
CA GLU A 81 2.93 -3.87 19.96
C GLU A 81 1.44 -4.02 19.63
N LEU A 82 1.07 -3.91 18.35
CA LEU A 82 -0.31 -4.16 17.91
C LEU A 82 -0.70 -5.64 18.07
N VAL A 83 0.23 -6.57 17.82
CA VAL A 83 0.01 -8.00 18.09
C VAL A 83 -0.21 -8.22 19.58
N GLY A 84 0.66 -7.69 20.44
CA GLY A 84 0.51 -7.78 21.90
C GLY A 84 -0.79 -7.15 22.40
N TYR A 85 -1.23 -6.05 21.78
CA TYR A 85 -2.52 -5.42 22.07
C TYR A 85 -3.71 -6.34 21.74
N LEU A 86 -3.68 -7.02 20.58
CA LEU A 86 -4.72 -7.98 20.20
C LEU A 86 -4.73 -9.21 21.12
N GLU A 87 -3.55 -9.71 21.48
CA GLU A 87 -3.41 -10.85 22.39
C GLU A 87 -3.87 -10.51 23.82
N GLY A 88 -3.59 -9.30 24.31
CA GLY A 88 -4.07 -8.82 25.60
C GLY A 88 -5.58 -8.62 25.66
N GLY A 89 -6.21 -8.36 24.51
CA GLY A 89 -7.68 -8.30 24.36
C GLY A 89 -8.36 -9.67 24.30
N ARG A 90 -7.60 -10.77 24.31
CA ARG A 90 -8.15 -12.13 24.22
C ARG A 90 -8.88 -12.49 25.52
N VAL A 91 -10.20 -12.35 25.51
CA VAL A 91 -11.07 -12.90 26.55
C VAL A 91 -10.97 -14.43 26.50
N LYS A 92 -10.41 -15.06 27.54
CA LYS A 92 -10.41 -16.52 27.71
C LYS A 92 -11.85 -17.01 27.83
N GLY A 93 -12.39 -17.52 26.73
CA GLY A 93 -13.60 -18.36 26.72
C GLY A 93 -14.79 -17.76 27.45
N GLY A 94 -15.46 -16.79 26.83
CA GLY A 94 -16.84 -16.47 27.21
C GLY A 94 -17.75 -17.62 26.80
N ARG A 95 -17.95 -18.60 27.69
CA ARG A 95 -19.11 -19.49 27.62
C ARG A 95 -20.35 -18.62 27.54
N LYS A 96 -21.16 -18.82 26.50
CA LYS A 96 -22.57 -18.47 26.52
C LYS A 96 -23.35 -19.76 26.62
#